data_AF-A0AAV0ILX3-F1
#
_entry.id   AF-A0AAV0ILX3-F1
#
_cell.length_a   1.000
_cell.length_b   1.000
_cell.length_c   1.000
_cell.angle_alpha   90.00
_cell.angle_beta   90.00
_cell.angle_gamma   90.00
#
_symmetry.space_group_name_H-M   'P 1'
#
loop_
_entity.id
_entity.type
_entity.pdbx_description
1 polymer ?
#
loop_
_entity_poly.entity_id
_entity_poly.type
_entity_poly.pdbx_seq_one_letter_code
_entity_poly.pdbx_strand_id
1 'polypeptide(L)'
;MVLFEQIHGYWSSSELAFVQYGTRKNEISTVIQGLLLGLLLFPVAFKFLLHTLDSLPSVTSSGTRMQNERRRSLIFFVSFGLVMIVVMPLWMQFVQDFQTHPLLWVAAFVFSEPAKRLSLCTYWVCLIYVSVRRFYYISKNSKTERILLRKYYHLMAVSMFVPAVIFQPKFLDLAFGAALAVFLTLEIIRIWRIWPLGQLVHQFMNAFTDHRDSELLIVSHFSLLLGCALPIWLSSGYNDRPLAPFAGILSLGIGDTMASMVGHKYGVLRWSKTGKKTIEGTAAGITSVLAACSVLLPVLASAGYIFTQHWLYLFLAVTVSGLLEAYTAQLDNAFIPLVFYSLLCL
;
A
#
# COMPACT_ATOMS: atom_id res chain seq x y z
N MET A 1 48.76 12.63 -0.39
CA MET A 1 47.90 13.82 -0.56
C MET A 1 46.72 13.52 -1.47
N VAL A 2 46.92 12.99 -2.69
CA VAL A 2 45.84 12.59 -3.63
C VAL A 2 44.85 11.56 -3.06
N LEU A 3 45.33 10.56 -2.30
CA LEU A 3 44.46 9.54 -1.69
C LEU A 3 43.55 10.11 -0.58
N PHE A 4 44.01 11.14 0.14
CA PHE A 4 43.27 11.78 1.22
C PHE A 4 42.17 12.71 0.65
N GLU A 5 42.44 13.41 -0.45
CA GLU A 5 41.44 14.19 -1.17
C GLU A 5 40.35 13.31 -1.81
N GLN A 6 40.70 12.13 -2.35
CA GLN A 6 39.72 11.17 -2.86
C GLN A 6 38.80 10.62 -1.77
N ILE A 7 39.34 10.30 -0.58
CA ILE A 7 38.55 9.80 0.55
C ILE A 7 37.66 10.92 1.11
N HIS A 8 38.16 12.15 1.21
CA HIS A 8 37.39 13.29 1.69
C HIS A 8 36.30 13.71 0.70
N GLY A 9 36.59 13.67 -0.61
CA GLY A 9 35.60 13.87 -1.68
C GLY A 9 34.51 12.80 -1.69
N TYR A 10 34.87 11.54 -1.42
CA TYR A 10 33.89 10.45 -1.30
C TYR A 10 32.98 10.64 -0.08
N TRP A 11 33.56 10.97 1.08
CA TRP A 11 32.80 11.28 2.30
C TRP A 11 31.87 12.47 2.12
N SER A 12 32.35 13.59 1.57
CA SER A 12 31.56 14.76 1.24
C SER A 12 30.40 14.45 0.28
N SER A 13 30.65 13.66 -0.77
CA SER A 13 29.61 13.25 -1.72
C SER A 13 28.57 12.32 -1.09
N SER A 14 28.98 11.45 -0.16
CA SER A 14 28.10 10.55 0.57
C SER A 14 27.23 11.29 1.60
N GLU A 15 27.79 12.29 2.30
CA GLU A 15 27.06 13.15 3.22
C GLU A 15 26.07 14.03 2.46
N LEU A 16 26.46 14.61 1.32
CA LEU A 16 25.57 15.41 0.48
C LEU A 16 24.44 14.56 -0.10
N ALA A 17 24.75 13.34 -0.56
CA ALA A 17 23.75 12.39 -1.03
C ALA A 17 22.81 11.95 0.11
N PHE A 18 23.31 11.77 1.33
CA PHE A 18 22.50 11.44 2.51
C PHE A 18 21.59 12.59 2.93
N VAL A 19 22.09 13.83 2.95
CA VAL A 19 21.30 15.04 3.24
C VAL A 19 20.22 15.22 2.19
N GLN A 20 20.57 15.19 0.90
CA GLN A 20 19.60 15.28 -0.19
C GLN A 20 18.63 14.09 -0.19
N TYR A 21 19.08 12.92 0.26
CA TYR A 21 18.23 11.75 0.41
C TYR A 21 17.17 11.96 1.50
N GLY A 22 17.60 12.46 2.66
CA GLY A 22 16.75 12.80 3.81
C GLY A 22 15.76 13.91 3.49
N THR A 23 16.21 14.99 2.85
CA THR A 23 15.32 16.10 2.46
C THR A 23 14.19 15.61 1.56
N ARG A 24 14.50 14.90 0.46
CA ARG A 24 13.45 14.36 -0.44
C ARG A 24 12.51 13.37 0.24
N LYS A 25 12.99 12.58 1.20
CA LYS A 25 12.13 11.65 1.95
C LYS A 25 11.13 12.42 2.84
N ASN A 26 11.61 13.48 3.50
CA ASN A 26 10.75 14.33 4.32
C ASN A 26 9.68 15.02 3.46
N GLU A 27 10.04 15.51 2.28
CA GLU A 27 9.07 16.11 1.33
C GLU A 27 7.95 15.13 0.93
N ILE A 28 8.30 13.88 0.57
CA ILE A 28 7.32 12.85 0.23
C ILE A 28 6.39 12.57 1.41
N SER A 29 6.96 12.41 2.61
CA SER A 29 6.18 12.16 3.82
C SER A 29 5.20 13.31 4.11
N THR A 30 5.65 14.57 3.97
CA THR A 30 4.80 15.76 4.15
C THR A 30 3.63 15.78 3.16
N VAL A 31 3.88 15.46 1.89
CA VAL A 31 2.83 15.36 0.85
C VAL A 31 1.82 14.27 1.21
N ILE A 32 2.29 13.08 1.59
CA ILE A 32 1.42 11.95 1.97
C ILE A 32 0.59 12.31 3.20
N GLN A 33 1.21 12.87 4.24
CA GLN A 33 0.52 13.28 5.46
C GLN A 33 -0.57 14.32 5.19
N GLY A 34 -0.28 15.36 4.39
CA GLY A 34 -1.25 16.39 4.05
C GLY A 34 -2.44 15.83 3.26
N LEU A 35 -2.17 14.94 2.31
CA LEU A 35 -3.19 14.25 1.52
C LEU A 35 -4.10 13.38 2.41
N LEU A 36 -3.50 12.54 3.26
CA LEU A 36 -4.26 11.64 4.13
C LEU A 36 -5.04 12.40 5.20
N LEU A 37 -4.44 13.42 5.82
CA LEU A 37 -5.12 14.26 6.80
C LEU A 37 -6.33 14.97 6.18
N GLY A 38 -6.15 15.58 5.00
CA GLY A 38 -7.24 16.23 4.27
C GLY A 38 -8.39 15.26 3.97
N LEU A 39 -8.07 14.06 3.49
CA LEU A 39 -9.06 13.03 3.17
C LEU A 39 -9.77 12.45 4.40
N LEU A 40 -9.07 12.28 5.52
CA LEU A 40 -9.65 11.77 6.77
C LEU A 40 -10.57 12.79 7.45
N LEU A 41 -10.24 14.08 7.37
CA LEU A 41 -11.07 15.16 7.92
C LEU A 41 -12.25 15.53 7.01
N PHE A 42 -12.13 15.27 5.71
CA PHE A 42 -13.12 15.67 4.71
C PHE A 42 -14.55 15.14 5.00
N PRO A 43 -14.79 13.86 5.35
CA PRO A 43 -16.15 13.38 5.64
C PRO A 43 -16.85 14.13 6.78
N VAL A 44 -16.08 14.54 7.80
CA VAL A 44 -16.61 15.32 8.94
C VAL A 44 -16.98 16.72 8.48
N ALA A 45 -16.09 17.39 7.74
CA ALA A 45 -16.34 18.71 7.17
C ALA A 45 -17.52 18.69 6.19
N PHE A 46 -17.60 17.68 5.33
CA PHE A 46 -18.69 17.50 4.38
C PHE A 46 -20.03 17.27 5.07
N LYS A 47 -20.07 16.47 6.14
CA LYS A 47 -21.27 16.27 6.96
C LYS A 47 -21.75 17.59 7.57
N PHE A 48 -20.84 18.37 8.12
CA PHE A 48 -21.15 19.68 8.69
C PHE A 48 -21.65 20.68 7.62
N LEU A 49 -21.02 20.69 6.44
CA LEU A 49 -21.43 21.51 5.30
C LEU A 49 -22.86 21.16 4.84
N LEU A 50 -23.19 19.87 4.72
CA LEU A 50 -24.54 19.45 4.37
C LEU A 50 -25.56 19.88 5.43
N HIS A 51 -25.25 19.71 6.72
CA HIS A 51 -26.15 20.08 7.81
C HIS A 51 -26.44 21.59 7.85
N THR A 52 -25.42 22.42 7.64
CA THR A 52 -25.57 23.88 7.60
C THR A 52 -26.37 24.35 6.38
N LEU A 53 -26.15 23.75 5.21
CA LEU A 53 -26.93 24.03 3.99
C LEU A 53 -28.38 23.57 4.10
N ASP A 54 -28.64 22.43 4.73
CA ASP A 54 -30.00 21.90 4.95
C ASP A 54 -30.76 22.70 6.03
N SER A 55 -30.04 23.36 6.95
CA SER A 55 -30.63 24.23 7.99
C SER A 55 -30.99 25.64 7.48
N LEU A 56 -30.54 26.03 6.28
CA LEU A 56 -30.81 27.35 5.73
C LEU A 56 -32.25 27.42 5.17
N PRO A 57 -33.11 28.36 5.65
CA PRO A 57 -34.55 28.36 5.37
C PRO A 57 -34.95 28.72 3.92
N SER A 58 -34.00 28.95 3.00
CA SER A 58 -34.26 29.55 1.68
C SER A 58 -33.98 28.68 0.45
N VAL A 59 -33.55 27.42 0.60
CA VAL A 59 -33.24 26.55 -0.57
C VAL A 59 -33.78 25.13 -0.42
N THR A 60 -34.97 24.98 0.15
CA THR A 60 -35.80 23.78 0.00
C THR A 60 -36.76 23.98 -1.17
N SER A 61 -36.20 24.22 -2.37
CA SER A 61 -36.99 24.07 -3.59
C SER A 61 -37.43 22.62 -3.67
N SER A 62 -38.71 22.41 -3.97
CA SER A 62 -39.38 21.15 -4.32
C SER A 62 -38.75 20.47 -5.54
N GLY A 63 -37.47 20.11 -5.45
CA GLY A 63 -36.73 19.40 -6.48
C GLY A 63 -37.02 17.91 -6.43
N THR A 64 -37.06 17.26 -7.59
CA THR A 64 -37.17 15.80 -7.67
C THR A 64 -35.99 15.14 -6.92
N ARG A 65 -36.18 13.92 -6.39
CA ARG A 65 -35.14 13.15 -5.70
C ARG A 65 -33.80 13.14 -6.46
N MET A 66 -33.86 13.01 -7.78
CA MET A 66 -32.69 13.01 -8.67
C MET A 66 -31.96 14.36 -8.70
N GLN A 67 -32.69 15.48 -8.63
CA GLN A 67 -32.08 16.81 -8.57
C GLN A 67 -31.36 17.05 -7.23
N ASN A 68 -31.93 16.55 -6.12
CA ASN A 68 -31.29 16.60 -4.81
C ASN A 68 -30.02 15.75 -4.74
N GLU A 69 -30.04 14.54 -5.31
CA GLU A 69 -28.86 13.68 -5.41
C GLU A 69 -27.74 14.33 -6.26
N ARG A 70 -28.10 14.98 -7.38
CA ARG A 70 -27.13 15.74 -8.20
C ARG A 70 -26.56 16.94 -7.45
N ARG A 71 -27.39 17.72 -6.74
CA ARG A 71 -26.94 18.86 -5.94
C ARG A 71 -25.94 18.42 -4.86
N ARG A 72 -26.26 17.36 -4.11
CA ARG A 72 -25.35 16.80 -3.09
C ARG A 72 -24.03 16.34 -3.69
N SER A 73 -24.08 15.72 -4.87
CA SER A 73 -22.88 15.27 -5.58
C SER A 73 -22.02 16.45 -6.07
N LEU A 74 -22.64 17.52 -6.58
CA LEU A 74 -21.93 18.76 -6.93
C LEU A 74 -21.25 19.38 -5.71
N ILE A 75 -21.96 19.50 -4.58
CA ILE A 75 -21.38 20.01 -3.32
C ILE A 75 -20.20 19.14 -2.89
N PHE A 76 -20.33 17.82 -3.01
CA PHE A 76 -19.24 16.88 -2.71
C PHE A 76 -18.00 17.14 -3.58
N PHE A 77 -18.13 17.17 -4.90
CA PHE A 77 -16.97 17.35 -5.78
C PHE A 77 -16.33 18.73 -5.62
N VAL A 78 -17.12 19.79 -5.43
CA VAL A 78 -16.60 21.14 -5.19
C VAL A 78 -15.87 21.23 -3.86
N SER A 79 -16.47 20.72 -2.77
CA SER A 79 -15.82 20.74 -1.45
C SER A 79 -14.59 19.85 -1.41
N PHE A 80 -14.61 18.69 -2.06
CA PHE A 80 -13.45 17.80 -2.20
C PHE A 80 -12.33 18.51 -2.97
N GLY A 81 -12.64 19.12 -4.11
CA GLY A 81 -11.69 19.92 -4.89
C GLY A 81 -11.09 21.07 -4.08
N LEU A 82 -11.91 21.76 -3.28
CA LEU A 82 -11.44 22.84 -2.40
C LEU A 82 -10.48 22.31 -1.32
N VAL A 83 -10.76 21.16 -0.69
CA VAL A 83 -9.82 20.55 0.26
C VAL A 83 -8.49 20.20 -0.44
N MET A 84 -8.54 19.63 -1.65
CA MET A 84 -7.34 19.28 -2.40
C MET A 84 -6.53 20.48 -2.88
N ILE A 85 -7.17 21.59 -3.24
CA ILE A 85 -6.53 22.79 -3.79
C ILE A 85 -6.13 23.79 -2.69
N VAL A 86 -6.78 23.79 -1.53
CA VAL A 86 -6.54 24.79 -0.48
C VAL A 86 -5.91 24.17 0.77
N VAL A 87 -6.53 23.12 1.33
CA VAL A 87 -6.05 22.53 2.59
C VAL A 87 -4.71 21.82 2.40
N MET A 88 -4.54 21.09 1.30
CA MET A 88 -3.30 20.35 1.03
C MET A 88 -2.07 21.28 0.84
N PRO A 89 -2.13 22.37 0.05
CA PRO A 89 -1.01 23.31 -0.01
C PRO A 89 -0.76 24.06 1.29
N LEU A 90 -1.80 24.44 2.03
CA LEU A 90 -1.66 25.10 3.34
C LEU A 90 -0.95 24.20 4.35
N TRP A 91 -1.29 22.90 4.36
CA TRP A 91 -0.58 21.92 5.18
C TRP A 91 0.89 21.82 4.79
N MET A 92 1.17 21.72 3.49
CA MET A 92 2.56 21.66 3.03
C MET A 92 3.32 22.91 3.45
N GLN A 93 2.81 24.12 3.18
CA GLN A 93 3.41 25.38 3.62
C GLN A 93 3.65 25.43 5.13
N PHE A 94 2.71 24.94 5.93
CA PHE A 94 2.82 24.94 7.39
C PHE A 94 3.92 23.99 7.91
N VAL A 95 4.09 22.82 7.30
CA VAL A 95 5.03 21.79 7.79
C VAL A 95 6.44 21.98 7.25
N GLN A 96 6.57 22.38 5.98
CA GLN A 96 7.84 22.66 5.31
C GLN A 96 7.56 23.80 4.34
N ASP A 97 8.15 24.99 4.48
CA ASP A 97 7.88 26.22 3.71
C ASP A 97 7.88 26.07 2.17
N PHE A 98 6.90 25.33 1.65
CA PHE A 98 6.80 24.87 0.29
C PHE A 98 6.10 25.94 -0.52
N GLN A 99 6.83 26.55 -1.43
CA GLN A 99 6.26 27.58 -2.31
C GLN A 99 5.50 26.99 -3.51
N THR A 100 5.64 25.67 -3.76
CA THR A 100 5.04 25.00 -4.91
C THR A 100 3.79 24.21 -4.55
N HIS A 101 2.78 24.24 -5.42
CA HIS A 101 1.57 23.44 -5.24
C HIS A 101 1.90 21.91 -5.22
N PRO A 102 1.31 21.11 -4.32
CA PRO A 102 1.56 19.68 -4.16
C PRO A 102 1.49 18.88 -5.47
N LEU A 103 0.45 19.09 -6.28
CA LEU A 103 0.29 18.37 -7.56
C LEU A 103 1.40 18.70 -8.56
N LEU A 104 1.86 19.95 -8.58
CA LEU A 104 2.97 20.37 -9.44
C LEU A 104 4.29 19.78 -8.93
N TRP A 105 4.48 19.72 -7.62
CA TRP A 105 5.62 19.05 -7.01
C TRP A 105 5.63 17.56 -7.35
N VAL A 106 4.49 16.86 -7.25
CA VAL A 106 4.38 15.44 -7.65
C VAL A 106 4.71 15.26 -9.13
N ALA A 107 4.20 16.12 -10.01
CA ALA A 107 4.52 16.08 -11.43
C ALA A 107 6.03 16.30 -11.66
N ALA A 108 6.61 17.36 -11.08
CA ALA A 108 8.03 17.65 -11.17
C ALA A 108 8.89 16.50 -10.64
N PHE A 109 8.47 15.87 -9.55
CA PHE A 109 9.10 14.68 -9.00
C PHE A 109 9.05 13.54 -10.03
N VAL A 110 7.89 13.16 -10.56
CA VAL A 110 7.78 12.09 -11.56
C VAL A 110 8.67 12.34 -12.79
N PHE A 111 8.72 13.58 -13.27
CA PHE A 111 9.50 13.97 -14.44
C PHE A 111 10.97 14.30 -14.16
N SER A 112 11.43 14.25 -12.90
CA SER A 112 12.84 14.48 -12.55
C SER A 112 13.75 13.35 -13.06
N GLU A 113 13.27 12.11 -13.05
CA GLU A 113 13.98 10.93 -13.56
C GLU A 113 13.05 10.13 -14.49
N PRO A 114 12.69 10.69 -15.66
CA PRO A 114 11.57 10.20 -16.46
C PRO A 114 11.83 8.79 -16.99
N ALA A 115 13.08 8.49 -17.40
CA ALA A 115 13.43 7.17 -17.91
C ALA A 115 13.15 6.05 -16.88
N LYS A 116 13.53 6.24 -15.61
CA LYS A 116 13.33 5.23 -14.57
C LYS A 116 11.88 5.17 -14.10
N ARG A 117 11.29 6.33 -13.79
CA ARG A 117 9.96 6.41 -13.17
C ARG A 117 8.85 6.13 -14.17
N LEU A 118 8.92 6.66 -15.39
CA LEU A 118 7.94 6.36 -16.43
C LEU A 118 8.06 4.93 -16.94
N SER A 119 9.27 4.37 -17.06
CA SER A 119 9.43 2.95 -17.40
C SER A 119 8.77 2.05 -16.36
N LEU A 120 8.86 2.39 -15.06
CA LEU A 120 8.18 1.65 -14.00
C LEU A 120 6.66 1.80 -14.08
N CYS A 121 6.14 3.00 -14.40
CA CYS A 121 4.72 3.20 -14.67
C CYS A 121 4.24 2.35 -15.85
N THR A 122 4.97 2.35 -16.96
CA THR A 122 4.66 1.51 -18.14
C THR A 122 4.67 0.03 -17.77
N TYR A 123 5.68 -0.42 -17.01
CA TYR A 123 5.74 -1.78 -16.49
C TYR A 123 4.49 -2.13 -15.66
N TRP A 124 4.09 -1.28 -14.71
CA TRP A 124 2.88 -1.51 -13.90
C TRP A 124 1.61 -1.55 -14.75
N VAL A 125 1.45 -0.63 -15.72
CA VAL A 125 0.28 -0.63 -16.61
C VAL A 125 0.22 -1.90 -17.45
N CYS A 126 1.34 -2.33 -18.04
CA CYS A 126 1.42 -3.57 -18.79
C CYS A 126 1.10 -4.78 -17.90
N LEU A 127 1.66 -4.82 -16.69
CA LEU A 127 1.46 -5.90 -15.74
C LEU A 127 -0.01 -5.99 -15.30
N ILE A 128 -0.63 -4.87 -14.93
CA ILE A 128 -2.05 -4.81 -14.59
C ILE A 128 -2.90 -5.25 -15.79
N TYR A 129 -2.63 -4.75 -17.00
CA TYR A 129 -3.37 -5.11 -18.20
C TYR A 129 -3.32 -6.63 -18.47
N VAL A 130 -2.13 -7.22 -18.45
CA VAL A 130 -1.95 -8.67 -18.63
C VAL A 130 -2.66 -9.44 -17.52
N SER A 131 -2.55 -8.96 -16.28
CA SER A 131 -3.12 -9.63 -15.11
C SER A 131 -4.65 -9.63 -15.13
N VAL A 132 -5.26 -8.49 -15.44
CA VAL A 132 -6.72 -8.35 -15.61
C VAL A 132 -7.22 -9.19 -16.79
N ARG A 133 -6.50 -9.23 -17.92
CA ARG A 133 -6.87 -10.07 -19.06
C ARG A 133 -6.82 -11.55 -18.72
N ARG A 134 -5.75 -12.00 -18.04
CA ARG A 134 -5.60 -13.38 -17.58
C ARG A 134 -6.69 -13.74 -16.56
N PHE A 135 -6.95 -12.86 -15.61
CA PHE A 135 -8.03 -12.98 -14.64
C PHE A 135 -9.39 -13.15 -15.33
N TYR A 136 -9.71 -12.30 -16.29
CA TYR A 136 -10.98 -12.36 -17.02
C TYR A 136 -11.15 -13.70 -17.74
N TYR A 137 -10.08 -14.18 -18.38
CA TYR A 137 -10.07 -15.48 -19.04
C TYR A 137 -10.26 -16.65 -18.06
N ILE A 138 -9.53 -16.65 -16.94
CA ILE A 138 -9.60 -17.71 -15.92
C ILE A 138 -10.98 -17.73 -15.25
N SER A 139 -11.51 -16.56 -14.88
CA SER A 139 -12.82 -16.41 -14.25
C SER A 139 -13.96 -16.89 -15.17
N LYS A 140 -13.84 -16.66 -16.49
CA LYS A 140 -14.83 -17.12 -17.46
C LYS A 140 -14.83 -18.64 -17.64
N ASN A 141 -13.66 -19.28 -17.53
CA ASN A 141 -13.50 -20.72 -17.80
C ASN A 141 -13.61 -21.60 -16.54
N SER A 142 -13.57 -21.04 -15.34
CA SER A 142 -13.55 -21.81 -14.09
C SER A 142 -14.42 -21.15 -13.03
N LYS A 143 -15.19 -21.95 -12.27
CA LYS A 143 -15.76 -21.57 -10.96
C LYS A 143 -14.63 -21.41 -9.95
N THR A 144 -13.79 -20.41 -10.20
CA THR A 144 -12.55 -20.21 -9.46
C THR A 144 -12.92 -19.80 -8.04
N GLU A 145 -12.41 -20.53 -7.05
CA GLU A 145 -12.68 -20.22 -5.66
C GLU A 145 -12.16 -18.82 -5.31
N ARG A 146 -12.96 -18.05 -4.58
CA ARG A 146 -12.62 -16.69 -4.11
C ARG A 146 -11.29 -16.63 -3.35
N ILE A 147 -10.87 -17.75 -2.74
CA ILE A 147 -9.60 -17.91 -2.05
C ILE A 147 -8.42 -17.80 -3.04
N LEU A 148 -8.46 -18.54 -4.15
CA LEU A 148 -7.42 -18.48 -5.19
C LEU A 148 -7.33 -17.08 -5.81
N LEU A 149 -8.49 -16.41 -5.93
CA LEU A 149 -8.56 -15.04 -6.42
C LEU A 149 -7.79 -14.05 -5.54
N ARG A 150 -7.95 -14.17 -4.22
CA ARG A 150 -7.22 -13.34 -3.26
C ARG A 150 -5.72 -13.55 -3.43
N LYS A 151 -5.26 -14.80 -3.55
CA LYS A 151 -3.83 -15.13 -3.70
C LYS A 151 -3.24 -14.62 -5.01
N TYR A 152 -4.05 -14.58 -6.08
CA TYR A 152 -3.63 -13.96 -7.34
C TYR A 152 -3.26 -12.48 -7.17
N TYR A 153 -4.07 -11.72 -6.43
CA TYR A 153 -3.77 -10.31 -6.14
C TYR A 153 -2.53 -10.14 -5.23
N HIS A 154 -2.29 -11.08 -4.31
CA HIS A 154 -1.08 -11.07 -3.47
C HIS A 154 0.17 -11.29 -4.32
N LEU A 155 0.12 -12.23 -5.28
CA LEU A 155 1.21 -12.43 -6.24
C LEU A 155 1.41 -11.23 -7.18
N MET A 156 0.31 -10.60 -7.62
CA MET A 156 0.38 -9.35 -8.39
C MET A 156 1.09 -8.25 -7.59
N ALA A 157 0.77 -8.10 -6.30
CA ALA A 157 1.44 -7.16 -5.41
C ALA A 157 2.95 -7.43 -5.31
N VAL A 158 3.38 -8.69 -5.17
CA VAL A 158 4.81 -9.06 -5.20
C VAL A 158 5.47 -8.59 -6.50
N SER A 159 4.86 -8.90 -7.65
CA SER A 159 5.41 -8.57 -8.96
C SER A 159 5.47 -7.06 -9.25
N MET A 160 4.54 -6.27 -8.68
CA MET A 160 4.54 -4.82 -8.80
C MET A 160 5.52 -4.15 -7.85
N PHE A 161 5.55 -4.58 -6.59
CA PHE A 161 6.25 -3.86 -5.53
C PHE A 161 7.71 -4.27 -5.38
N VAL A 162 8.08 -5.55 -5.51
CA VAL A 162 9.49 -5.98 -5.35
C VAL A 162 10.45 -5.19 -6.27
N PRO A 163 10.20 -5.07 -7.59
CA PRO A 163 11.10 -4.30 -8.46
C PRO A 163 11.12 -2.82 -8.07
N ALA A 164 9.98 -2.27 -7.68
CA ALA A 164 9.87 -0.86 -7.31
C ALA A 164 10.63 -0.53 -6.01
N VAL A 165 10.61 -1.44 -5.02
CA VAL A 165 11.40 -1.32 -3.79
C VAL A 165 12.89 -1.31 -4.11
N ILE A 166 13.35 -2.20 -5.01
CA ILE A 166 14.76 -2.31 -5.39
C ILE A 166 15.24 -1.09 -6.18
N PHE A 167 14.51 -0.67 -7.21
CA PHE A 167 14.98 0.33 -8.18
C PHE A 167 14.62 1.77 -7.82
N GLN A 168 13.44 2.02 -7.24
CA GLN A 168 12.91 3.37 -7.00
C GLN A 168 12.05 3.43 -5.71
N PRO A 169 12.62 3.17 -4.52
CA PRO A 169 11.86 3.09 -3.27
C PRO A 169 11.12 4.39 -2.92
N LYS A 170 11.69 5.56 -3.25
CA LYS A 170 11.04 6.87 -3.03
C LYS A 170 9.81 7.09 -3.89
N PHE A 171 9.86 6.62 -5.14
CA PHE A 171 8.71 6.73 -6.03
C PHE A 171 7.61 5.75 -5.61
N LEU A 172 7.99 4.55 -5.15
CA LEU A 172 7.05 3.61 -4.57
C LEU A 172 6.38 4.15 -3.30
N ASP A 173 7.12 4.82 -2.42
CA ASP A 173 6.59 5.49 -1.22
C ASP A 173 5.46 6.48 -1.58
N LEU A 174 5.75 7.39 -2.51
CA LEU A 174 4.75 8.33 -3.04
C LEU A 174 3.56 7.61 -3.69
N ALA A 175 3.82 6.54 -4.46
CA ALA A 175 2.77 5.75 -5.10
C ALA A 175 1.87 5.04 -4.08
N PHE A 176 2.40 4.53 -2.97
CA PHE A 176 1.61 3.97 -1.88
C PHE A 176 0.70 5.00 -1.23
N GLY A 177 1.23 6.19 -0.94
CA GLY A 177 0.43 7.29 -0.40
C GLY A 177 -0.70 7.70 -1.36
N ALA A 178 -0.40 7.80 -2.66
CA ALA A 178 -1.40 8.09 -3.68
C ALA A 178 -2.45 6.97 -3.82
N ALA A 179 -2.04 5.70 -3.80
CA ALA A 179 -2.96 4.57 -3.85
C ALA A 179 -3.88 4.52 -2.62
N LEU A 180 -3.35 4.79 -1.43
CA LEU A 180 -4.14 4.87 -0.20
C LEU A 180 -5.16 6.02 -0.28
N ALA A 181 -4.75 7.17 -0.81
CA ALA A 181 -5.64 8.31 -1.03
C ALA A 181 -6.78 7.99 -2.02
N VAL A 182 -6.49 7.26 -3.10
CA VAL A 182 -7.52 6.78 -4.04
C VAL A 182 -8.48 5.82 -3.34
N PHE A 183 -7.99 4.86 -2.56
CA PHE A 183 -8.84 3.94 -1.82
C PHE A 183 -9.72 4.66 -0.78
N LEU A 184 -9.17 5.62 -0.03
CA LEU A 184 -9.95 6.45 0.89
C LEU A 184 -11.02 7.25 0.14
N THR A 185 -10.69 7.86 -0.99
CA THR A 185 -11.66 8.63 -1.79
C THR A 185 -12.79 7.74 -2.30
N LEU A 186 -12.47 6.55 -2.82
CA LEU A 186 -13.48 5.57 -3.26
C LEU A 186 -14.38 5.11 -2.10
N GLU A 187 -13.79 4.91 -0.92
CA GLU A 187 -14.54 4.52 0.27
C GLU A 187 -15.48 5.64 0.74
N ILE A 188 -15.02 6.89 0.70
CA ILE A 188 -15.85 8.07 0.99
C ILE A 188 -17.01 8.14 -0.03
N ILE A 189 -16.75 7.99 -1.33
CA ILE A 189 -17.79 7.97 -2.37
C ILE A 189 -18.81 6.83 -2.13
N ARG A 190 -18.34 5.65 -1.70
CA ARG A 190 -19.17 4.49 -1.37
C ARG A 190 -20.08 4.76 -0.18
N ILE A 191 -19.51 5.24 0.93
CA ILE A 191 -20.23 5.51 2.18
C ILE A 191 -21.31 6.57 1.97
N TRP A 192 -20.97 7.65 1.25
CA TRP A 192 -21.88 8.76 0.99
C TRP A 192 -22.81 8.54 -0.22
N ARG A 193 -22.67 7.41 -0.93
CA ARG A 193 -23.43 7.04 -2.14
C ARG A 193 -23.52 8.19 -3.16
N ILE A 194 -22.40 8.83 -3.45
CA ILE A 194 -22.34 10.01 -4.33
C ILE A 194 -22.68 9.64 -5.78
N TRP A 195 -23.67 10.30 -6.38
CA TRP A 195 -24.06 10.03 -7.78
C TRP A 195 -23.02 10.62 -8.76
N PRO A 196 -22.66 9.94 -9.87
CA PRO A 196 -23.14 8.63 -10.35
C PRO A 196 -22.30 7.43 -9.85
N LEU A 197 -21.16 7.67 -9.21
CA LEU A 197 -20.15 6.63 -8.93
C LEU A 197 -20.52 5.72 -7.75
N GLY A 198 -21.30 6.19 -6.79
CA GLY A 198 -21.54 5.53 -5.51
C GLY A 198 -22.08 4.11 -5.64
N GLN A 199 -23.05 3.88 -6.55
CA GLN A 199 -23.59 2.54 -6.77
C GLN A 199 -22.61 1.62 -7.49
N LEU A 200 -21.88 2.13 -8.48
CA LEU A 200 -20.86 1.38 -9.22
C LEU A 200 -19.73 0.95 -8.29
N VAL A 201 -19.23 1.87 -7.46
CA VAL A 201 -18.17 1.59 -6.48
C VAL A 201 -18.66 0.62 -5.41
N HIS A 202 -19.88 0.79 -4.90
CA HIS A 202 -20.46 -0.14 -3.92
C HIS A 202 -20.57 -1.57 -4.47
N GLN A 203 -21.10 -1.73 -5.69
CA GLN A 203 -21.21 -3.04 -6.33
C GLN A 203 -19.84 -3.65 -6.63
N PHE A 204 -18.91 -2.87 -7.17
CA PHE A 204 -17.54 -3.32 -7.44
C PHE A 204 -16.86 -3.80 -6.16
N MET A 205 -16.84 -2.97 -5.11
CA MET A 205 -16.13 -3.30 -3.89
C MET A 205 -16.79 -4.47 -3.13
N ASN A 206 -18.13 -4.56 -3.14
CA ASN A 206 -18.84 -5.69 -2.52
C ASN A 206 -18.57 -7.03 -3.22
N ALA A 207 -18.25 -7.02 -4.51
CA ALA A 207 -17.90 -8.25 -5.23
C ALA A 207 -16.61 -8.88 -4.69
N PHE A 208 -15.75 -8.10 -4.04
CA PHE A 208 -14.45 -8.51 -3.53
C PHE A 208 -14.34 -8.55 -2.00
N THR A 209 -15.37 -8.16 -1.24
CA THR A 209 -15.42 -8.29 0.23
C THR A 209 -15.80 -9.69 0.68
N ASP A 210 -15.11 -10.17 1.71
CA ASP A 210 -15.34 -11.47 2.33
C ASP A 210 -16.35 -11.39 3.48
N HIS A 211 -16.88 -12.52 3.93
CA HIS A 211 -17.73 -12.61 5.13
C HIS A 211 -17.03 -12.13 6.42
N ARG A 212 -15.71 -11.94 6.36
CA ARG A 212 -14.87 -11.42 7.45
C ARG A 212 -14.81 -9.89 7.47
N ASP A 213 -15.23 -9.22 6.39
CA ASP A 213 -15.25 -7.77 6.31
C ASP A 213 -16.51 -7.25 6.98
N SER A 214 -16.37 -6.30 7.91
CA SER A 214 -17.50 -5.60 8.51
C SER A 214 -18.22 -4.75 7.46
N GLU A 215 -19.55 -4.63 7.53
CA GLU A 215 -20.36 -3.85 6.56
C GLU A 215 -19.93 -2.37 6.46
N LEU A 216 -19.27 -1.84 7.49
CA LEU A 216 -18.89 -0.44 7.63
C LEU A 216 -17.62 -0.07 6.86
N LEU A 217 -16.61 -0.95 6.75
CA LEU A 217 -15.34 -0.63 6.07
C LEU A 217 -14.81 -1.86 5.34
N ILE A 218 -14.35 -1.67 4.10
CA ILE A 218 -13.80 -2.73 3.27
C ILE A 218 -12.33 -3.01 3.63
N VAL A 219 -12.13 -3.55 4.85
CA VAL A 219 -10.82 -3.73 5.50
C VAL A 219 -9.87 -4.58 4.66
N SER A 220 -10.37 -5.57 3.91
CA SER A 220 -9.53 -6.46 3.09
C SER A 220 -8.67 -5.74 2.04
N HIS A 221 -9.14 -4.66 1.42
CA HIS A 221 -8.38 -3.96 0.37
C HIS A 221 -7.34 -3.00 0.96
N PHE A 222 -7.70 -2.34 2.06
CA PHE A 222 -6.78 -1.48 2.80
C PHE A 222 -5.68 -2.28 3.50
N SER A 223 -6.01 -3.46 4.04
CA SER A 223 -5.05 -4.28 4.80
C SER A 223 -3.91 -4.81 3.94
N LEU A 224 -4.15 -5.27 2.70
CA LEU A 224 -3.07 -5.67 1.80
C LEU A 224 -2.16 -4.49 1.42
N LEU A 225 -2.76 -3.35 1.08
CA LEU A 225 -2.01 -2.15 0.70
C LEU A 225 -1.16 -1.63 1.87
N LEU A 226 -1.78 -1.45 3.05
CA LEU A 226 -1.11 -1.00 4.27
C LEU A 226 -0.10 -2.03 4.78
N GLY A 227 -0.40 -3.31 4.68
CA GLY A 227 0.51 -4.38 5.06
C GLY A 227 1.81 -4.35 4.28
N CYS A 228 1.76 -3.98 3.00
CA CYS A 228 2.96 -3.75 2.18
C CYS A 228 3.61 -2.37 2.42
N ALA A 229 2.81 -1.30 2.57
CA ALA A 229 3.30 0.06 2.68
C ALA A 229 3.96 0.38 4.03
N LEU A 230 3.39 -0.11 5.14
CA LEU A 230 3.85 0.23 6.49
C LEU A 230 5.30 -0.17 6.78
N PRO A 231 5.77 -1.41 6.46
CA PRO A 231 7.18 -1.76 6.62
C PRO A 231 8.13 -0.84 5.84
N ILE A 232 7.70 -0.33 4.68
CA ILE A 232 8.48 0.58 3.84
C ILE A 232 8.52 1.98 4.48
N TRP A 233 7.40 2.48 4.97
CA TRP A 233 7.32 3.78 5.66
C TRP A 233 8.10 3.80 6.97
N LEU A 234 8.03 2.70 7.74
CA LEU A 234 8.73 2.54 9.01
C LEU A 234 10.24 2.35 8.83
N SER A 235 10.67 1.76 7.71
CA SER A 235 12.09 1.67 7.37
C SER A 235 12.67 3.07 7.15
N SER A 236 13.50 3.53 8.09
CA SER A 236 14.23 4.80 8.01
C SER A 236 15.45 4.76 7.08
N GLY A 237 15.38 4.00 5.97
CA GLY A 237 16.50 3.78 5.06
C GLY A 237 16.99 2.33 5.09
N TYR A 238 17.66 1.91 4.01
CA TYR A 238 18.03 0.51 3.75
C TYR A 238 19.38 0.09 4.37
N ASN A 239 20.02 0.97 5.15
CA ASN A 239 21.47 0.86 5.32
C ASN A 239 21.91 -0.29 6.23
N ASP A 240 21.11 -0.63 7.25
CA ASP A 240 21.48 -1.69 8.20
C ASP A 240 20.59 -2.94 8.10
N ARG A 241 19.45 -2.87 7.41
CA ARG A 241 18.42 -3.93 7.40
C ARG A 241 17.72 -4.04 6.04
N PRO A 242 18.38 -4.67 5.04
CA PRO A 242 17.91 -4.63 3.65
C PRO A 242 16.59 -5.38 3.42
N LEU A 243 16.22 -6.35 4.27
CA LEU A 243 14.96 -7.12 4.14
C LEU A 243 13.76 -6.48 4.84
N ALA A 244 13.98 -5.55 5.78
CA ALA A 244 12.88 -4.99 6.58
C ALA A 244 11.78 -4.31 5.72
N PRO A 245 12.11 -3.53 4.67
CA PRO A 245 11.11 -2.95 3.76
C PRO A 245 10.28 -3.98 3.01
N PHE A 246 10.81 -5.19 2.81
CA PHE A 246 10.14 -6.27 2.10
C PHE A 246 9.24 -7.10 3.00
N ALA A 247 9.21 -6.86 4.33
CA ALA A 247 8.50 -7.71 5.28
C ALA A 247 7.04 -7.98 4.87
N GLY A 248 6.29 -6.94 4.51
CA GLY A 248 4.90 -7.09 4.08
C GLY A 248 4.73 -7.80 2.75
N ILE A 249 5.63 -7.55 1.79
CA ILE A 249 5.58 -8.19 0.48
C ILE A 249 5.92 -9.69 0.59
N LEU A 250 6.90 -10.03 1.44
CA LEU A 250 7.31 -11.41 1.67
C LEU A 250 6.25 -12.19 2.46
N SER A 251 5.74 -11.63 3.56
CA SER A 251 4.77 -12.34 4.41
C SER A 251 3.42 -12.50 3.73
N LEU A 252 2.83 -11.42 3.18
CA LEU A 252 1.52 -11.49 2.52
C LEU A 252 1.63 -12.07 1.12
N GLY A 253 2.61 -11.61 0.35
CA GLY A 253 2.74 -11.96 -1.04
C GLY A 253 3.16 -13.41 -1.26
N ILE A 254 4.22 -13.84 -0.58
CA ILE A 254 4.83 -15.15 -0.77
C ILE A 254 4.35 -16.14 0.30
N GLY A 255 4.51 -15.78 1.59
CA GLY A 255 4.17 -16.63 2.72
C GLY A 255 2.71 -17.06 2.74
N ASP A 256 1.78 -16.09 2.83
CA ASP A 256 0.33 -16.34 2.91
C ASP A 256 -0.21 -17.01 1.62
N THR A 257 0.40 -16.74 0.46
CA THR A 257 0.08 -17.43 -0.81
C THR A 257 0.48 -18.90 -0.76
N MET A 258 1.73 -19.19 -0.45
CA MET A 258 2.24 -20.56 -0.42
C MET A 258 1.61 -21.38 0.70
N ALA A 259 1.39 -20.78 1.86
CA ALA A 259 0.71 -21.43 2.97
C ALA A 259 -0.72 -21.85 2.61
N SER A 260 -1.46 -20.98 1.93
CA SER A 260 -2.82 -21.30 1.50
C SER A 260 -2.88 -22.26 0.32
N MET A 261 -1.99 -22.15 -0.67
CA MET A 261 -1.99 -23.03 -1.85
C MET A 261 -1.59 -24.45 -1.49
N VAL A 262 -0.50 -24.61 -0.74
CA VAL A 262 -0.03 -25.92 -0.28
C VAL A 262 -0.97 -26.48 0.79
N GLY A 263 -1.43 -25.66 1.72
CA GLY A 263 -2.40 -26.09 2.73
C GLY A 263 -3.72 -26.56 2.13
N HIS A 264 -4.19 -25.94 1.04
CA HIS A 264 -5.39 -26.38 0.33
C HIS A 264 -5.18 -27.69 -0.45
N LYS A 265 -4.03 -27.86 -1.12
CA LYS A 265 -3.78 -29.01 -2.00
C LYS A 265 -3.23 -30.25 -1.28
N TYR A 266 -2.42 -30.04 -0.25
CA TYR A 266 -1.64 -31.08 0.43
C TYR A 266 -1.80 -31.09 1.95
N GLY A 267 -2.62 -30.20 2.52
CA GLY A 267 -2.78 -30.08 3.97
C GLY A 267 -3.58 -31.25 4.54
N VAL A 268 -2.98 -31.96 5.50
CA VAL A 268 -3.60 -33.10 6.20
C VAL A 268 -3.73 -32.75 7.69
N LEU A 269 -2.63 -32.31 8.30
CA LEU A 269 -2.57 -32.01 9.73
C LEU A 269 -3.02 -30.57 9.99
N ARG A 270 -4.13 -30.42 10.73
CA ARG A 270 -4.68 -29.10 11.09
C ARG A 270 -4.17 -28.65 12.46
N TRP A 271 -3.90 -27.35 12.58
CA TRP A 271 -3.50 -26.73 13.85
C TRP A 271 -4.60 -26.75 14.92
N SER A 272 -5.86 -26.71 14.49
CA SER A 272 -7.03 -26.77 15.36
C SER A 272 -8.10 -27.64 14.73
N LYS A 273 -8.87 -28.35 15.57
CA LYS A 273 -10.00 -29.20 15.15
C LYS A 273 -11.07 -28.40 14.37
N THR A 274 -11.20 -27.10 14.63
CA THR A 274 -12.17 -26.21 13.98
C THR A 274 -11.53 -25.30 12.92
N GLY A 275 -10.20 -25.28 12.82
CA GLY A 275 -9.46 -24.38 11.92
C GLY A 275 -9.28 -24.94 10.51
N LYS A 276 -9.10 -24.03 9.53
CA LYS A 276 -8.74 -24.38 8.14
C LYS A 276 -7.23 -24.34 7.87
N LYS A 277 -6.43 -23.87 8.83
CA LYS A 277 -4.97 -23.74 8.70
C LYS A 277 -4.30 -25.09 9.00
N THR A 278 -3.31 -25.45 8.18
CA THR A 278 -2.61 -26.74 8.25
C THR A 278 -1.12 -26.57 8.51
N ILE A 279 -0.51 -27.56 9.15
CA ILE A 279 0.93 -27.58 9.46
C ILE A 279 1.73 -27.58 8.17
N GLU A 280 1.31 -28.35 7.16
CA GLU A 280 1.96 -28.41 5.85
C GLU A 280 1.89 -27.05 5.13
N GLY A 281 0.76 -26.35 5.27
CA GLY A 281 0.60 -24.98 4.78
C GLY A 281 1.59 -24.04 5.46
N THR A 282 1.62 -24.01 6.79
CA THR A 282 2.55 -23.16 7.54
C THR A 282 4.01 -23.44 7.20
N ALA A 283 4.40 -24.72 7.09
CA ALA A 283 5.74 -25.12 6.68
C ALA A 283 6.08 -24.64 5.26
N ALA A 284 5.14 -24.73 4.31
CA ALA A 284 5.31 -24.20 2.97
C ALA A 284 5.45 -22.68 2.94
N GLY A 285 4.68 -21.96 3.76
CA GLY A 285 4.81 -20.51 3.94
C GLY A 285 6.22 -20.13 4.42
N ILE A 286 6.67 -20.73 5.53
CA ILE A 286 7.99 -20.47 6.12
C ILE A 286 9.12 -20.77 5.12
N THR A 287 9.10 -21.95 4.51
CA THR A 287 10.14 -22.36 3.54
C THR A 287 10.16 -21.47 2.30
N SER A 288 8.99 -21.06 1.79
CA SER A 288 8.91 -20.16 0.64
C SER A 288 9.45 -18.76 0.93
N VAL A 289 9.19 -18.22 2.12
CA VAL A 289 9.73 -16.91 2.53
C VAL A 289 11.24 -17.00 2.72
N LEU A 290 11.76 -18.07 3.33
CA LEU A 290 13.20 -18.29 3.45
C LEU A 290 13.89 -18.40 2.09
N ALA A 291 13.29 -19.13 1.15
CA ALA A 291 13.79 -19.23 -0.22
C ALA A 291 13.72 -17.89 -0.96
N ALA A 292 12.66 -17.11 -0.77
CA ALA A 292 12.56 -15.77 -1.34
C ALA A 292 13.64 -14.83 -0.78
N CYS A 293 13.88 -14.87 0.53
CA CYS A 293 14.96 -14.11 1.17
C CYS A 293 16.34 -14.53 0.63
N SER A 294 16.59 -15.83 0.41
CA SER A 294 17.87 -16.29 -0.11
C SER A 294 18.15 -15.88 -1.56
N VAL A 295 17.10 -15.69 -2.36
CA VAL A 295 17.22 -15.12 -3.71
C VAL A 295 17.34 -13.60 -3.66
N LEU A 296 16.57 -12.94 -2.80
CA LEU A 296 16.52 -11.48 -2.72
C LEU A 296 17.81 -10.87 -2.16
N LEU A 297 18.44 -11.54 -1.18
CA LEU A 297 19.65 -11.06 -0.52
C LEU A 297 20.84 -10.85 -1.50
N PRO A 298 21.19 -11.80 -2.39
CA PRO A 298 22.19 -11.57 -3.43
C PRO A 298 21.83 -10.45 -4.41
N VAL A 299 20.54 -10.33 -4.79
CA VAL A 299 20.07 -9.25 -5.67
C VAL A 299 20.28 -7.89 -5.00
N LEU A 300 19.94 -7.76 -3.72
CA LEU A 300 20.19 -6.55 -2.94
C LEU A 300 21.69 -6.28 -2.77
N ALA A 301 22.51 -7.31 -2.55
CA ALA A 301 23.97 -7.15 -2.51
C ALA A 301 24.52 -6.59 -3.84
N SER A 302 24.04 -7.11 -4.98
CA SER A 302 24.42 -6.60 -6.31
C SER A 302 23.95 -5.16 -6.57
N ALA A 303 22.89 -4.72 -5.90
CA ALA A 303 22.38 -3.35 -5.96
C ALA A 303 23.14 -2.38 -5.03
N GLY A 304 24.12 -2.87 -4.26
CA GLY A 304 24.99 -2.06 -3.42
C GLY A 304 24.55 -1.92 -1.95
N TYR A 305 23.60 -2.74 -1.48
CA TYR A 305 23.18 -2.74 -0.07
C TYR A 305 24.16 -3.53 0.83
N ILE A 306 24.49 -2.97 2.01
CA ILE A 306 25.45 -3.56 2.96
C ILE A 306 24.80 -4.72 3.72
N PHE A 307 25.58 -5.79 3.94
CA PHE A 307 25.11 -7.04 4.52
C PHE A 307 25.47 -7.16 6.01
N THR A 308 24.47 -7.01 6.87
CA THR A 308 24.61 -7.16 8.33
C THR A 308 23.62 -8.17 8.91
N GLN A 309 22.90 -8.93 8.07
CA GLN A 309 21.82 -9.79 8.54
C GLN A 309 22.30 -11.22 8.85
N HIS A 310 22.09 -11.66 10.09
CA HIS A 310 22.38 -13.04 10.47
C HIS A 310 21.24 -13.99 10.08
N TRP A 311 21.60 -15.12 9.47
CA TRP A 311 20.65 -16.14 9.02
C TRP A 311 19.83 -16.77 10.15
N LEU A 312 20.39 -16.87 11.36
CA LEU A 312 19.67 -17.42 12.53
C LEU A 312 18.52 -16.52 12.96
N TYR A 313 18.73 -15.20 13.05
CA TYR A 313 17.66 -14.25 13.38
C TYR A 313 16.60 -14.19 12.28
N LEU A 314 17.01 -14.26 11.00
CA LEU A 314 16.07 -14.35 9.89
C LEU A 314 15.20 -15.62 9.99
N PHE A 315 15.81 -16.78 10.24
CA PHE A 315 15.09 -18.03 10.41
C PHE A 315 14.08 -17.95 11.56
N LEU A 316 14.49 -17.39 12.70
CA LEU A 316 13.61 -17.18 13.85
C LEU A 316 12.46 -16.23 13.51
N ALA A 317 12.75 -15.09 12.87
CA ALA A 317 11.76 -14.09 12.50
C ALA A 317 10.69 -14.66 11.55
N VAL A 318 11.10 -15.39 10.52
CA VAL A 318 10.18 -16.02 9.56
C VAL A 318 9.35 -17.11 10.24
N THR A 319 9.97 -17.93 11.10
CA THR A 319 9.28 -19.01 11.81
C THR A 319 8.22 -18.47 12.76
N VAL A 320 8.56 -17.46 13.57
CA VAL A 320 7.61 -16.82 14.50
C VAL A 320 6.48 -16.15 13.74
N SER A 321 6.77 -15.45 12.64
CA SER A 321 5.74 -14.82 11.79
C SER A 321 4.80 -15.85 11.15
N GLY A 322 5.34 -16.96 10.62
CA GLY A 322 4.54 -18.02 10.02
C GLY A 322 3.68 -18.79 11.03
N LEU A 323 4.20 -19.02 12.25
CA LEU A 323 3.42 -19.58 13.34
C LEU A 323 2.31 -18.62 13.77
N LEU A 324 2.61 -17.32 13.88
CA LEU A 324 1.61 -16.31 14.20
C LEU A 324 0.46 -16.33 13.19
N GLU A 325 0.75 -16.41 11.89
CA GLU A 325 -0.26 -16.56 10.82
C GLU A 325 -1.15 -17.80 11.01
N ALA A 326 -0.59 -18.90 11.53
CA ALA A 326 -1.33 -20.13 11.78
C ALA A 326 -2.35 -19.98 12.92
N TYR A 327 -2.06 -19.14 13.92
CA TYR A 327 -2.89 -18.92 15.10
C TYR A 327 -3.81 -17.70 15.00
N THR A 328 -3.48 -16.69 14.18
CA THR A 328 -4.30 -15.49 14.01
C THR A 328 -5.40 -15.71 12.95
N ALA A 329 -6.65 -15.41 13.32
CA ALA A 329 -7.80 -15.56 12.42
C ALA A 329 -8.33 -14.23 11.84
N GLN A 330 -8.07 -13.09 12.50
CA GLN A 330 -8.57 -11.76 12.14
C GLN A 330 -7.41 -10.78 11.94
N LEU A 331 -7.49 -9.96 10.89
CA LEU A 331 -6.55 -8.89 10.55
C LEU A 331 -5.09 -9.33 10.34
N ASP A 332 -4.89 -10.59 9.93
CA ASP A 332 -3.61 -11.17 9.54
C ASP A 332 -2.87 -10.29 8.51
N ASN A 333 -3.59 -9.77 7.52
CA ASN A 333 -3.00 -8.96 6.46
C ASN A 333 -2.39 -7.61 6.89
N ALA A 334 -2.78 -7.06 8.04
CA ALA A 334 -2.20 -5.82 8.55
C ALA A 334 -1.19 -6.07 9.68
N PHE A 335 -1.47 -7.05 10.54
CA PHE A 335 -0.68 -7.28 11.76
C PHE A 335 0.60 -8.07 11.51
N ILE A 336 0.54 -9.13 10.68
CA ILE A 336 1.67 -10.03 10.44
C ILE A 336 2.86 -9.31 9.79
N PRO A 337 2.67 -8.44 8.78
CA PRO A 337 3.75 -7.62 8.22
C PRO A 337 4.50 -6.79 9.26
N LEU A 338 3.78 -6.19 10.21
CA LEU A 338 4.35 -5.34 11.25
C LEU A 338 5.17 -6.14 12.26
N VAL A 339 4.65 -7.31 12.67
CA VAL A 339 5.40 -8.22 13.55
C VAL A 339 6.62 -8.78 12.82
N PHE A 340 6.49 -9.16 11.55
CA PHE A 340 7.64 -9.63 10.80
C PHE A 340 8.69 -8.52 10.62
N TYR A 341 8.27 -7.30 10.32
CA TYR A 341 9.13 -6.12 10.28
C TYR A 341 9.86 -5.90 11.61
N SER A 342 9.15 -5.95 12.74
CA SER A 342 9.77 -5.74 14.06
C SER A 342 10.78 -6.83 14.40
N LEU A 343 10.50 -8.09 14.06
CA LEU A 343 11.43 -9.21 14.25
C LEU A 343 12.66 -9.12 13.36
N LEU A 344 12.54 -8.62 12.13
CA LEU A 344 13.69 -8.29 11.27
C LEU A 344 14.49 -7.08 11.81
N CYS A 345 13.86 -6.31 12.70
CA CYS A 345 14.45 -5.16 13.37
C CYS A 345 14.99 -5.45 14.77
N LEU A 346 15.02 -6.71 15.21
CA LEU A 346 15.77 -7.14 16.38
C LEU A 346 17.12 -7.67 15.91
#